data_AF-A0A7C8DRG1-F1
#
_entry.id   AF-A0A7C8DRG1-F1
#
_cell.length_a   1.000
_cell.length_b   1.000
_cell.length_c   1.000
_cell.angle_alpha   90.00
_cell.angle_beta   90.00
_cell.angle_gamma   90.00
#
_symmetry.space_group_name_H-M   'P 1'
#
loop_
_entity.id
_entity.type
_entity.pdbx_description
1 polymer ?
#
loop_
_entity_poly.entity_id
_entity_poly.type
_entity_poly.pdbx_seq_one_letter_code
_entity_poly.pdbx_strand_id
1 'polypeptide(L)' 'WYINQSKKRSGISKSDAYNQYLAYHEGHGGFNKKSYLAKDWLMKVAKGVEKNAKRYKKQLNQCASQLDSNRIWKFF' A
#
# COMPACT_ATOMS: atom_id res chain seq x y z
N TRP A 1 -10.60 5.89 3.50
CA TRP A 1 -10.52 7.36 3.62
C TRP A 1 -9.08 7.90 3.63
N TYR A 2 -8.19 7.47 4.55
CA TYR A 2 -6.83 8.05 4.71
C TYR A 2 -5.98 8.01 3.42
N ILE A 3 -5.91 6.86 2.74
CA ILE A 3 -5.20 6.72 1.45
C ILE A 3 -5.68 7.74 0.40
N ASN A 4 -6.97 8.07 0.39
CA ASN A 4 -7.51 9.07 -0.51
C ASN A 4 -7.03 10.48 -0.13
N GLN A 5 -6.92 10.78 1.16
CA GLN A 5 -6.32 12.02 1.65
C GLN A 5 -4.82 12.08 1.33
N SER A 6 -4.08 10.97 1.48
CA SER A 6 -2.67 10.89 1.09
C SER A 6 -2.47 11.19 -0.40
N LYS A 7 -3.35 10.68 -1.27
CA LYS A 7 -3.32 11.04 -2.70
C LYS A 7 -3.55 12.54 -2.92
N LYS A 8 -4.54 13.13 -2.25
CA LYS A 8 -4.90 14.56 -2.41
C LYS A 8 -3.85 15.52 -1.83
N ARG A 9 -3.27 15.20 -0.67
CA ARG A 9 -2.42 16.12 0.12
C ARG A 9 -0.92 15.90 -0.07
N SER A 10 -0.53 14.72 -0.50
CA SER A 10 0.87 14.30 -0.60
C SER A 10 1.23 13.65 -1.94
N GLY A 11 0.27 13.57 -2.89
CA GLY A 11 0.50 12.99 -4.21
C GLY A 11 0.75 11.47 -4.22
N ILE A 12 0.55 10.80 -3.08
CA ILE A 12 0.92 9.39 -2.94
C ILE A 12 -0.10 8.52 -3.67
N SER A 13 0.38 7.68 -4.60
CA SER A 13 -0.47 6.71 -5.27
C SER A 13 -1.19 5.82 -4.26
N LYS A 14 -2.43 5.41 -4.57
CA LYS A 14 -3.19 4.52 -3.69
C LYS A 14 -2.56 3.14 -3.56
N SER A 15 -1.76 2.73 -4.55
CA SER A 15 -1.06 1.45 -4.58
C SER A 15 0.35 1.49 -3.98
N ASP A 16 0.83 2.68 -3.60
CA ASP A 16 2.18 2.87 -3.06
C ASP A 16 2.21 2.62 -1.55
N ALA A 17 2.23 1.35 -1.17
CA ALA A 17 2.18 0.96 0.24
C ALA A 17 3.34 1.53 1.07
N TYR A 18 4.52 1.72 0.46
CA TYR A 18 5.69 2.28 1.14
C TYR A 18 5.43 3.71 1.60
N ASN A 19 5.07 4.60 0.67
CA ASN A 19 4.84 6.00 1.00
C ASN A 19 3.54 6.20 1.77
N GLN A 20 2.53 5.35 1.57
CA GLN A 20 1.31 5.38 2.40
C GLN A 20 1.62 5.09 3.87
N TYR A 21 2.52 4.15 4.16
CA TYR A 21 2.94 3.86 5.52
C TYR A 21 3.73 5.02 6.14
N LEU A 22 4.67 5.60 5.40
CA LEU A 22 5.42 6.77 5.87
C LEU A 22 4.50 7.96 6.18
N ALA A 23 3.52 8.23 5.31
CA ALA A 23 2.54 9.28 5.53
C ALA A 23 1.55 8.98 6.65
N TYR A 24 1.26 7.72 6.93
CA TYR A 24 0.46 7.34 8.09
C TYR A 24 1.22 7.59 9.39
N HIS A 25 2.51 7.25 9.44
CA HIS A 25 3.33 7.42 10.63
C HIS A 25 3.68 8.89 10.92
N GLU A 26 4.13 9.64 9.91
CA GLU A 26 4.56 11.03 10.09
C GLU A 26 3.40 12.04 10.00
N GLY A 27 2.22 11.58 9.59
CA GLY A 27 1.18 12.45 9.04
C GLY A 27 1.56 13.06 7.67
N HIS A 28 0.58 13.60 6.94
CA HIS A 28 0.84 14.19 5.61
C HIS A 28 1.85 15.35 5.65
N GLY A 29 1.79 16.20 6.68
CA GLY A 29 2.69 17.34 6.83
C GLY A 29 4.14 16.91 7.08
N GLY A 30 4.37 15.96 7.99
CA GLY A 30 5.69 15.40 8.25
C GLY A 30 6.26 14.65 7.05
N PHE A 31 5.41 13.86 6.37
CA PHE A 31 5.78 13.18 5.13
C PHE A 31 6.21 14.16 4.03
N ASN A 32 5.43 15.22 3.78
CA ASN A 32 5.76 16.24 2.78
C ASN A 32 7.07 16.97 3.12
N LYS A 33 7.36 17.17 4.41
CA LYS A 33 8.64 17.72 4.92
C LYS A 33 9.76 16.67 5.00
N LYS A 34 9.49 15.41 4.63
CA LYS A 34 10.43 14.28 4.65
C LYS A 34 11.05 13.99 6.02
N SER A 35 10.33 14.20 7.11
CA SER A 35 10.82 13.95 8.48
C SER A 35 11.12 12.48 8.80
N TYR A 36 10.68 11.56 7.94
CA TYR A 36 11.04 10.14 7.99
C TYR A 36 12.51 9.87 7.61
N LEU A 37 13.19 10.80 6.92
CA LEU A 37 14.59 10.62 6.52
C LEU A 37 15.54 10.57 7.72
N ALA A 38 15.15 11.16 8.85
CA ALA A 38 15.90 11.06 10.11
C ALA A 38 15.62 9.77 10.89
N LYS A 39 14.78 8.87 10.36
CA LYS A 39 14.29 7.66 11.06
C LYS A 39 14.54 6.42 10.20
N ASP A 40 15.78 5.93 10.19
CA ASP A 40 16.16 4.74 9.41
C ASP A 40 15.31 3.51 9.73
N TRP A 41 14.96 3.34 11.02
CA TRP A 41 14.09 2.26 11.47
C TRP A 41 12.72 2.32 10.79
N LEU A 42 12.17 3.53 10.59
CA LEU A 42 10.85 3.73 9.99
C LEU A 42 10.88 3.39 8.50
N MET A 43 11.92 3.82 7.78
CA MET A 43 12.11 3.45 6.37
C MET A 43 12.27 1.93 6.20
N LYS A 44 12.95 1.25 7.14
CA LYS A 44 13.07 -0.21 7.14
C LYS A 44 11.71 -0.90 7.33
N VAL A 45 10.87 -0.41 8.24
CA VAL A 45 9.51 -0.94 8.44
C VAL A 45 8.64 -0.69 7.21
N ALA A 46 8.69 0.51 6.63
CA ALA A 46 7.95 0.83 5.41
C ALA A 46 8.32 -0.10 4.24
N LYS A 47 9.61 -0.47 4.09
CA LYS A 47 10.05 -1.49 3.12
C LYS A 47 9.42 -2.86 3.40
N GLY A 48 9.30 -3.25 4.67
CA GLY A 48 8.61 -4.48 5.08
C GLY A 48 7.12 -4.47 4.68
N VAL A 49 6.44 -3.35 4.92
CA VAL A 49 5.04 -3.15 4.51
C VAL A 49 4.87 -3.25 3.01
N GLU A 50 5.78 -2.66 2.22
CA GLU A 50 5.77 -2.77 0.76
C GLU A 50 5.91 -4.23 0.28
N LYS A 51 6.83 -5.00 0.88
CA LYS A 51 7.00 -6.43 0.59
C LYS A 51 5.73 -7.23 0.88
N ASN A 52 5.09 -6.98 2.02
CA ASN A 52 3.85 -7.64 2.37
C ASN A 52 2.71 -7.29 1.41
N ALA A 53 2.58 -6.01 1.02
CA ALA A 53 1.59 -5.59 0.04
C ALA A 53 1.77 -6.30 -1.32
N LYS A 54 3.02 -6.42 -1.80
CA LYS A 54 3.35 -7.18 -3.02
C LYS A 54 3.00 -8.66 -2.88
N ARG A 55 3.32 -9.29 -1.75
CA ARG A 55 2.98 -10.69 -1.45
C ARG A 55 1.47 -10.92 -1.50
N TYR A 56 0.69 -10.11 -0.79
CA TYR A 56 -0.76 -10.26 -0.74
C TYR A 56 -1.41 -9.96 -2.10
N LYS A 57 -0.91 -8.98 -2.85
CA LYS A 57 -1.37 -8.75 -4.23
C LYS A 57 -1.15 -9.99 -5.11
N LYS A 58 0.01 -10.65 -5.01
CA LYS A 58 0.27 -11.88 -5.75
C LYS A 58 -0.70 -13.00 -5.35
N GLN A 59 -0.91 -13.19 -4.05
CA GLN A 59 -1.83 -14.20 -3.54
C GLN A 59 -3.27 -13.95 -4.00
N LEU A 60 -3.76 -12.71 -3.92
CA LEU A 60 -5.08 -12.34 -4.41
C LEU A 60 -5.26 -12.63 -5.90
N ASN A 61 -4.27 -12.28 -6.73
CA ASN A 61 -4.32 -12.58 -8.16
C ASN A 61 -4.36 -14.09 -8.44
N GLN A 62 -3.63 -14.89 -7.66
CA GLN A 62 -3.65 -16.35 -7.78
C GLN A 62 -5.01 -16.92 -7.34
N CYS A 63 -5.54 -16.50 -6.19
CA CYS A 63 -6.84 -16.96 -5.72
C CYS A 63 -7.98 -16.55 -6.66
N ALA A 64 -7.95 -15.33 -7.21
CA ALA A 64 -8.92 -14.88 -8.21
C ALA A 64 -8.91 -15.80 -9.44
N SER A 65 -7.72 -16.14 -9.98
CA SER A 65 -7.64 -17.08 -11.10
C SER A 65 -8.18 -18.49 -10.78
N GLN A 66 -8.04 -18.94 -9.53
CA GLN A 66 -8.61 -20.21 -9.08
C GLN A 66 -10.14 -20.14 -8.96
N LEU A 67 -10.68 -19.03 -8.43
CA LEU A 67 -12.12 -18.82 -8.32
C LEU A 67 -12.77 -18.64 -9.71
N ASP A 68 -12.15 -17.87 -10.60
CA ASP A 68 -12.61 -17.66 -11.99
C ASP A 68 -12.51 -18.92 -12.86
N SER A 69 -11.72 -19.92 -12.44
CA SER A 69 -11.67 -21.22 -13.10
C SER A 69 -12.89 -22.09 -12.82
N ASN A 70 -13.64 -21.79 -11.76
CA ASN A 70 -14.89 -22.47 -11.41
C ASN A 70 -16.04 -21.86 -12.22
N ARG A 71 -16.30 -22.42 -13.41
CA ARG A 71 -17.22 -21.93 -14.47
C ARG A 71 -18.62 -21.50 -14.02
N ILE A 72 -19.10 -21.94 -12.86
CA ILE A 72 -20.40 -21.56 -12.30
C ILE A 72 -20.46 -20.06 -11.94
N TRP A 73 -19.36 -19.45 -11.52
CA TRP A 73 -19.30 -18.02 -11.16
C TRP A 73 -19.17 -17.07 -12.37
N LYS A 74 -19.07 -17.62 -13.58
CA LYS A 74 -19.07 -16.84 -14.84
C LYS A 74 -20.43 -16.79 -15.53
N PHE A 75 -21.40 -17.56 -15.04
CA PHE A 75 -22.76 -17.66 -15.60
C PHE A 75 -23.80 -16.81 -14.83
N PHE A 76 -23.46 -16.36 -13.63
CA PHE A 76 -24.20 -15.35 -12.86
C PHE A 76 -23.39 -14.04 -12.83
#